data_AF-A0A1V1TKE8-F1
#
_entry.id   AF-A0A1V1TKE8-F1
#
_cell.length_a   1.000
_cell.length_b   1.000
_cell.length_c   1.000
_cell.angle_alpha   90.00
_cell.angle_beta   90.00
_cell.angle_gamma   90.00
#
_symmetry.space_group_name_H-M   'P 1'
#
loop_
_entity.id
_entity.type
_entity.pdbx_description
1 polymer ?
#
loop_
_entity_poly.entity_id
_entity_poly.type
_entity_poly.pdbx_seq_one_letter_code
_entity_poly.pdbx_strand_id
1 'polypeptide(L)'
;MSLSMSPLWLSVDYCDINVTITTQADIESLHATPYEFCFNNVTVANAEGTLTFDNFTQVNGLYVQDSPNLEALSFPDLGRLSALGVYDALALSNISLPEIQSVGLLPFGGGGWSVPPPWPGAEDRSLIGVTINNAPALKTIDFDFLSGFFTLELVGADGLTDFGPTGYDEGILRRINSSDTLSVDGCFNLANVQFARFVQITGRTDCEYLMLNYHSAYNLTLIDTAHSRLDILAPFAVNGTLVADSLQLSPENSSSYDPQPLYFISSIGEDAHLLSGANVDLSLDEVETLGGSLVASNNKNCTFSFDKLSEVKGNISMTDNPDSALPWFPDLRRAANIELRGNINTSHGPNIFPALTTVPGTVTIEAWNSDFNCSQLVKQMQAGIIQNLVCNGTDGTQGDTSGSPSSPAGGAWTVLGIAAGIMVLQNTIPVW
;
A
#
# COMPACT_ATOMS: atom_id res chain seq x y z
N MET A 1 -30.34 -45.04 -30.22
CA MET A 1 -30.36 -44.69 -28.78
C MET A 1 -28.94 -44.36 -28.38
N SER A 2 -28.65 -43.07 -28.19
CA SER A 2 -27.33 -42.56 -27.79
C SER A 2 -27.31 -42.48 -26.26
N LEU A 3 -26.42 -43.22 -25.61
CA LEU A 3 -26.20 -43.13 -24.17
C LEU A 3 -25.25 -41.97 -23.91
N SER A 4 -25.83 -40.86 -23.45
CA SER A 4 -25.13 -39.73 -22.87
C SER A 4 -24.41 -40.18 -21.60
N MET A 5 -23.09 -40.35 -21.66
CA MET A 5 -22.26 -40.49 -20.46
C MET A 5 -22.30 -39.14 -19.71
N SER A 6 -22.89 -39.15 -18.52
CA SER A 6 -22.83 -38.01 -17.62
C SER A 6 -21.38 -37.83 -17.16
N PRO A 7 -20.86 -36.60 -17.10
CA PRO A 7 -19.54 -36.37 -16.53
C PRO A 7 -19.58 -36.81 -15.07
N LEU A 8 -18.71 -37.77 -14.72
CA LEU A 8 -18.36 -38.07 -13.35
C LEU A 8 -17.79 -36.77 -12.77
N TRP A 9 -18.62 -36.04 -12.03
CA TRP A 9 -18.13 -35.05 -11.09
C TRP A 9 -17.28 -35.83 -10.09
N LEU A 10 -15.96 -35.76 -10.23
CA LEU A 10 -15.03 -36.19 -9.20
C LEU A 10 -15.52 -35.55 -7.90
N SER A 11 -15.91 -36.35 -6.91
CA SER A 11 -16.12 -35.82 -5.58
C SER A 11 -14.82 -35.12 -5.21
N VAL A 12 -14.91 -33.85 -4.86
CA VAL A 12 -13.81 -33.18 -4.18
C VAL A 12 -13.74 -33.89 -2.84
N ASP A 13 -12.86 -34.87 -2.72
CA ASP A 13 -12.62 -35.54 -1.45
C ASP A 13 -12.04 -34.49 -0.51
N TYR A 14 -12.88 -34.05 0.42
CA TYR A 14 -12.51 -33.04 1.40
C TYR A 14 -11.51 -33.67 2.36
N CYS A 15 -10.29 -33.13 2.39
CA CYS A 15 -9.40 -33.41 3.49
C CYS A 15 -10.04 -32.83 4.76
N ASP A 16 -10.43 -33.67 5.72
CA ASP A 16 -11.05 -33.23 7.00
C ASP A 16 -10.12 -33.45 8.21
N ILE A 17 -8.91 -33.96 7.98
CA ILE A 17 -7.96 -34.33 9.04
C ILE A 17 -7.11 -33.12 9.41
N ASN A 18 -7.12 -32.74 10.70
CA ASN A 18 -6.19 -31.77 11.27
C ASN A 18 -5.13 -32.53 12.10
N VAL A 19 -3.86 -32.19 11.93
CA VAL A 19 -2.75 -32.81 12.68
C VAL A 19 -1.83 -31.75 13.27
N THR A 20 -1.26 -32.05 14.43
CA THR A 20 -0.19 -31.25 15.06
C THR A 20 1.08 -32.08 15.09
N ILE A 21 2.17 -31.48 14.63
CA ILE A 21 3.48 -32.10 14.47
C ILE A 21 4.46 -31.35 15.36
N THR A 22 5.15 -32.10 16.22
CA THR A 22 6.20 -31.58 17.11
C THR A 22 7.55 -32.21 16.77
N THR A 23 7.54 -33.42 16.20
CA THR A 23 8.75 -34.18 15.89
C THR A 23 8.59 -34.97 14.58
N GLN A 24 9.70 -35.46 14.03
CA GLN A 24 9.69 -36.36 12.87
C GLN A 24 8.89 -37.66 13.14
N ALA A 25 8.91 -38.16 14.38
CA ALA A 25 8.18 -39.36 14.76
C ALA A 25 6.65 -39.20 14.62
N ASP A 26 6.13 -37.98 14.83
CA ASP A 26 4.71 -37.70 14.61
C ASP A 26 4.35 -37.89 13.13
N ILE A 27 5.20 -37.42 12.21
CA ILE A 27 5.03 -37.57 10.76
C ILE A 27 5.07 -39.05 10.37
N GLU A 28 6.07 -39.80 10.85
CA GLU A 28 6.21 -41.23 10.59
C GLU A 28 4.99 -42.03 11.10
N SER A 29 4.36 -41.61 12.20
CA SER A 29 3.15 -42.25 12.72
C SER A 29 1.95 -42.09 11.80
N LEU A 30 1.87 -40.98 11.04
CA LEU A 30 0.79 -40.75 10.08
C LEU A 30 0.87 -41.68 8.87
N HIS A 31 2.08 -42.10 8.48
CA HIS A 31 2.28 -43.09 7.40
C HIS A 31 1.72 -44.47 7.73
N ALA A 32 1.52 -44.80 9.00
CA ALA A 32 0.91 -46.06 9.41
C ALA A 32 -0.61 -46.09 9.19
N THR A 33 -1.22 -44.96 8.81
CA THR A 33 -2.67 -44.87 8.60
C THR A 33 -3.04 -45.14 7.13
N PRO A 34 -4.19 -45.77 6.86
CA PRO A 34 -4.62 -46.14 5.50
C PRO A 34 -5.23 -44.95 4.71
N TYR A 35 -5.15 -43.74 5.23
CA TYR A 35 -5.76 -42.57 4.58
C TYR A 35 -4.89 -42.11 3.40
N GLU A 36 -5.53 -41.71 2.30
CA GLU A 36 -4.86 -40.88 1.30
C GLU A 36 -4.34 -39.62 2.01
N PHE A 37 -3.07 -39.26 1.80
CA PHE A 37 -2.32 -38.21 2.52
C PHE A 37 -2.82 -36.79 2.20
N CYS A 38 -4.08 -36.56 2.58
CA CYS A 38 -4.89 -35.38 2.36
C CYS A 38 -5.23 -34.80 3.74
N PHE A 39 -4.61 -33.68 4.09
CA PHE A 39 -4.82 -33.00 5.36
C PHE A 39 -5.55 -31.68 5.16
N ASN A 40 -6.50 -31.39 6.05
CA ASN A 40 -7.10 -30.07 6.10
C ASN A 40 -6.07 -29.08 6.63
N ASN A 41 -5.59 -29.29 7.86
CA ASN A 41 -4.55 -28.45 8.44
C ASN A 41 -3.43 -29.28 9.04
N VAL A 42 -2.20 -28.88 8.76
CA VAL A 42 -0.98 -29.37 9.40
C VAL A 42 -0.41 -28.23 10.21
N THR A 43 -0.34 -28.37 11.53
CA THR A 43 0.27 -27.40 12.43
C THR A 43 1.59 -27.94 12.96
N VAL A 44 2.71 -27.30 12.64
CA VAL A 44 4.03 -27.57 13.22
C VAL A 44 4.22 -26.63 14.41
N ALA A 45 4.33 -27.18 15.62
CA ALA A 45 4.40 -26.37 16.84
C ALA A 45 5.44 -26.89 17.82
N ASN A 46 6.21 -25.99 18.45
CA ASN A 46 7.33 -26.34 19.34
C ASN A 46 8.28 -27.38 18.73
N ALA A 47 8.40 -27.38 17.41
CA ALA A 47 9.25 -28.31 16.70
C ALA A 47 10.72 -27.85 16.70
N GLU A 48 11.62 -28.81 16.51
CA GLU A 48 13.05 -28.57 16.46
C GLU A 48 13.71 -29.35 15.32
N GLY A 49 14.88 -28.88 14.88
CA GLY A 49 15.69 -29.56 13.87
C GLY A 49 15.05 -29.55 12.48
N THR A 50 15.18 -30.65 11.76
CA THR A 50 14.65 -30.78 10.39
C THR A 50 13.44 -31.71 10.39
N LEU A 51 12.35 -31.27 9.73
CA LEU A 51 11.17 -32.09 9.51
C LEU A 51 10.95 -32.34 8.01
N THR A 52 10.75 -33.61 7.65
CA THR A 52 10.50 -34.06 6.28
C THR A 52 9.17 -34.78 6.19
N PHE A 53 8.30 -34.31 5.29
CA PHE A 53 6.93 -34.77 5.08
C PHE A 53 6.81 -35.57 3.79
N ASP A 54 7.43 -36.75 3.74
CA ASP A 54 7.37 -37.64 2.58
C ASP A 54 5.92 -38.13 2.35
N ASN A 55 5.52 -38.29 1.08
CA ASN A 55 4.21 -38.74 0.63
C ASN A 55 3.02 -37.79 0.92
N PHE A 56 3.24 -36.59 1.46
CA PHE A 56 2.17 -35.60 1.62
C PHE A 56 1.87 -34.97 0.27
N THR A 57 0.73 -35.32 -0.34
CA THR A 57 0.39 -34.83 -1.69
C THR A 57 -0.55 -33.62 -1.66
N GLN A 58 -1.36 -33.48 -0.60
CA GLN A 58 -2.30 -32.38 -0.45
C GLN A 58 -2.46 -31.95 1.01
N VAL A 59 -2.27 -30.65 1.24
CA VAL A 59 -2.52 -29.99 2.52
C VAL A 59 -3.30 -28.72 2.24
N ASN A 60 -4.45 -28.50 2.87
CA ASN A 60 -5.16 -27.23 2.64
C ASN A 60 -4.45 -26.06 3.35
N GLY A 61 -4.09 -26.19 4.63
CA GLY A 61 -3.31 -25.20 5.38
C GLY A 61 -2.10 -25.82 6.10
N LEU A 62 -0.93 -25.23 5.92
CA LEU A 62 0.31 -25.57 6.63
C LEU A 62 0.71 -24.38 7.50
N TYR A 63 0.77 -24.58 8.82
CA TYR A 63 1.08 -23.52 9.77
C TYR A 63 2.24 -23.92 10.67
N VAL A 64 3.28 -23.09 10.73
CA VAL A 64 4.41 -23.21 11.66
C VAL A 64 4.25 -22.14 12.71
N GLN A 65 4.18 -22.52 13.97
CA GLN A 65 3.97 -21.60 15.09
C GLN A 65 4.91 -21.96 16.25
N ASP A 66 5.39 -20.96 16.97
CA ASP A 66 6.14 -21.14 18.23
C ASP A 66 7.25 -22.20 18.12
N SER A 67 7.99 -22.22 17.00
CA SER A 67 9.01 -23.24 16.71
C SER A 67 10.39 -22.61 16.53
N PRO A 68 10.94 -21.95 17.57
CA PRO A 68 12.16 -21.16 17.45
C PRO A 68 13.41 -21.98 17.13
N ASN A 69 13.38 -23.30 17.36
CA ASN A 69 14.50 -24.22 17.13
C ASN A 69 14.32 -25.09 15.86
N LEU A 70 13.23 -24.87 15.10
CA LEU A 70 13.03 -25.56 13.83
C LEU A 70 14.00 -24.98 12.79
N GLU A 71 14.78 -25.82 12.14
CA GLU A 71 15.86 -25.43 11.22
C GLU A 71 15.45 -25.55 9.75
N ALA A 72 14.66 -26.57 9.40
CA ALA A 72 14.23 -26.81 8.02
C ALA A 72 12.89 -27.57 7.93
N LEU A 73 12.12 -27.26 6.89
CA LEU A 73 10.88 -27.94 6.51
C LEU A 73 10.97 -28.40 5.06
N SER A 74 10.67 -29.68 4.82
CA SER A 74 10.72 -30.29 3.49
C SER A 74 9.45 -31.06 3.17
N PHE A 75 8.84 -30.76 2.02
CA PHE A 75 7.62 -31.37 1.50
C PHE A 75 7.85 -31.79 0.05
N PRO A 76 8.63 -32.86 -0.19
CA PRO A 76 9.09 -33.22 -1.53
C PRO A 76 7.95 -33.58 -2.49
N ASP A 77 6.83 -34.13 -1.98
CA ASP A 77 5.72 -34.62 -2.80
C ASP A 77 4.47 -33.70 -2.77
N LEU A 78 4.55 -32.53 -2.12
CA LEU A 78 3.37 -31.68 -1.89
C LEU A 78 2.97 -30.92 -3.15
N GLY A 79 2.06 -31.52 -3.91
CA GLY A 79 1.53 -30.94 -5.14
C GLY A 79 0.46 -29.86 -4.93
N ARG A 80 -0.19 -29.82 -3.76
CA ARG A 80 -1.30 -28.88 -3.48
C ARG A 80 -1.24 -28.30 -2.07
N LEU A 81 -1.32 -26.97 -2.02
CA LEU A 81 -1.34 -26.15 -0.81
C LEU A 81 -2.24 -24.95 -1.04
N SER A 82 -3.09 -24.57 -0.08
CA SER A 82 -3.87 -23.32 -0.16
C SER A 82 -3.27 -22.22 0.71
N ALA A 83 -2.66 -22.56 1.84
CA ALA A 83 -2.05 -21.58 2.74
C ALA A 83 -0.78 -22.11 3.41
N LEU A 84 0.28 -21.31 3.40
CA LEU A 84 1.48 -21.45 4.22
C LEU A 84 1.55 -20.28 5.21
N GLY A 85 1.52 -20.56 6.50
CA GLY A 85 1.80 -19.58 7.55
C GLY A 85 3.03 -19.98 8.34
N VAL A 86 3.99 -19.07 8.52
CA VAL A 86 5.16 -19.27 9.37
C VAL A 86 5.24 -18.13 10.37
N TYR A 87 5.21 -18.45 11.65
CA TYR A 87 5.20 -17.49 12.75
C TYR A 87 6.23 -17.89 13.80
N ASP A 88 7.11 -16.95 14.16
CA ASP A 88 8.07 -17.10 15.26
C ASP A 88 9.00 -18.33 15.12
N ALA A 89 9.46 -18.59 13.90
CA ALA A 89 10.36 -19.69 13.55
C ALA A 89 11.81 -19.20 13.41
N LEU A 90 12.40 -18.76 14.53
CA LEU A 90 13.65 -17.99 14.56
C LEU A 90 14.86 -18.69 13.90
N ALA A 91 14.97 -20.01 14.02
CA ALA A 91 16.06 -20.80 13.42
C ALA A 91 15.73 -21.34 12.02
N LEU A 92 14.50 -21.15 11.52
CA LEU A 92 14.06 -21.76 10.28
C LEU A 92 14.82 -21.13 9.13
N SER A 93 15.62 -21.95 8.44
CA SER A 93 16.54 -21.51 7.40
C SER A 93 16.11 -21.92 6.00
N ASN A 94 15.28 -22.97 5.89
CA ASN A 94 14.85 -23.52 4.60
C ASN A 94 13.42 -24.05 4.66
N ILE A 95 12.62 -23.71 3.64
CA ILE A 95 11.33 -24.32 3.34
C ILE A 95 11.41 -24.87 1.91
N SER A 96 11.18 -26.16 1.71
CA SER A 96 11.22 -26.80 0.40
C SER A 96 9.87 -27.40 0.03
N LEU A 97 9.29 -26.89 -1.06
CA LEU A 97 8.00 -27.27 -1.64
C LEU A 97 8.17 -27.42 -3.17
N PRO A 98 9.07 -28.29 -3.66
CA PRO A 98 9.49 -28.26 -5.07
C PRO A 98 8.36 -28.65 -6.04
N GLU A 99 7.44 -29.52 -5.64
CA GLU A 99 6.36 -30.02 -6.49
C GLU A 99 5.08 -29.20 -6.41
N ILE A 100 5.07 -28.07 -5.69
CA ILE A 100 3.85 -27.31 -5.46
C ILE A 100 3.35 -26.66 -6.75
N GLN A 101 2.10 -26.97 -7.10
CA GLN A 101 1.49 -26.48 -8.34
C GLN A 101 0.46 -25.41 -8.05
N SER A 102 0.33 -24.48 -9.00
CA SER A 102 -0.79 -23.54 -9.02
C SER A 102 -2.09 -24.32 -9.17
N VAL A 103 -2.89 -24.34 -8.11
CA VAL A 103 -4.26 -24.84 -8.22
C VAL A 103 -5.07 -23.73 -8.88
N GLY A 104 -5.21 -23.81 -10.20
CA GLY A 104 -6.07 -22.89 -10.96
C GLY A 104 -7.45 -22.83 -10.32
N LEU A 105 -8.07 -21.65 -10.34
CA LEU A 105 -9.35 -21.34 -9.69
C LEU A 105 -10.30 -22.54 -9.75
N LEU A 106 -10.34 -23.34 -8.68
CA LEU A 106 -11.41 -24.31 -8.57
C LEU A 106 -12.68 -23.46 -8.55
N PRO A 107 -13.69 -23.78 -9.38
CA PRO A 107 -14.97 -23.14 -9.24
C PRO A 107 -15.42 -23.43 -7.82
N PHE A 108 -15.29 -22.46 -6.91
CA PHE A 108 -15.84 -22.54 -5.57
C PHE A 108 -17.36 -22.62 -5.76
N GLY A 109 -17.84 -23.84 -5.96
CA GLY A 109 -19.23 -24.21 -6.19
C GLY A 109 -19.96 -24.07 -4.87
N GLY A 110 -20.22 -22.83 -4.46
CA GLY A 110 -20.71 -22.56 -3.13
C GLY A 110 -21.02 -21.09 -2.86
N GLY A 111 -21.65 -20.41 -3.81
CA GLY A 111 -22.37 -19.16 -3.54
C GLY A 111 -21.59 -17.85 -3.72
N GLY A 112 -21.77 -17.24 -4.90
CA GLY A 112 -22.00 -15.79 -4.98
C GLY A 112 -20.82 -14.85 -5.25
N TRP A 113 -19.56 -15.27 -5.11
CA TRP A 113 -18.40 -14.39 -5.38
C TRP A 113 -17.74 -14.61 -6.74
N SER A 114 -18.46 -15.19 -7.70
CA SER A 114 -18.02 -15.29 -9.10
C SER A 114 -18.29 -13.99 -9.85
N VAL A 115 -17.61 -12.92 -9.46
CA VAL A 115 -17.32 -11.85 -10.42
C VAL A 115 -15.82 -11.96 -10.66
N PRO A 116 -15.37 -12.64 -11.75
CA PRO A 116 -13.99 -12.48 -12.16
C PRO A 116 -13.80 -10.99 -12.35
N PRO A 117 -12.98 -10.32 -11.53
CA PRO A 117 -12.85 -8.90 -11.67
C PRO A 117 -12.23 -8.65 -13.06
N PRO A 118 -12.65 -7.62 -13.81
CA PRO A 118 -12.34 -7.44 -15.25
C PRO A 118 -10.86 -7.09 -15.54
N TRP A 119 -9.94 -7.51 -14.68
CA TRP A 119 -8.52 -7.19 -14.79
C TRP A 119 -7.81 -8.21 -15.70
N PRO A 120 -7.09 -7.75 -16.72
CA PRO A 120 -6.19 -8.60 -17.50
C PRO A 120 -5.20 -9.32 -16.57
N GLY A 121 -5.04 -10.64 -16.72
CA GLY A 121 -4.05 -11.44 -15.96
C GLY A 121 -4.55 -12.15 -14.70
N ALA A 122 -5.86 -12.15 -14.41
CA ALA A 122 -6.41 -12.90 -13.27
C ALA A 122 -6.41 -14.44 -13.46
N GLU A 123 -6.18 -14.92 -14.69
CA GLU A 123 -6.30 -16.34 -15.06
C GLU A 123 -5.13 -17.21 -14.55
N ASP A 124 -3.98 -16.61 -14.24
CA ASP A 124 -2.76 -17.31 -13.78
C ASP A 124 -2.54 -17.24 -12.26
N ARG A 125 -3.53 -16.77 -11.49
CA ARG A 125 -3.38 -16.63 -10.03
C ARG A 125 -3.47 -17.98 -9.34
N SER A 126 -2.38 -18.41 -8.70
CA SER A 126 -2.46 -19.48 -7.71
C SER A 126 -3.24 -18.97 -6.49
N LEU A 127 -4.10 -19.82 -5.94
CA LEU A 127 -4.87 -19.53 -4.73
C LEU A 127 -4.05 -19.63 -3.43
N ILE A 128 -2.72 -19.63 -3.53
CA ILE A 128 -1.85 -19.88 -2.39
C ILE A 128 -1.61 -18.56 -1.65
N GLY A 129 -1.98 -18.55 -0.36
CA GLY A 129 -1.55 -17.52 0.58
C GLY A 129 -0.27 -17.94 1.28
N VAL A 130 0.76 -17.10 1.25
CA VAL A 130 2.01 -17.29 1.98
C VAL A 130 2.18 -16.10 2.92
N THR A 131 2.25 -16.38 4.22
CA THR A 131 2.57 -15.40 5.25
C THR A 131 3.73 -15.92 6.07
N ILE A 132 4.84 -15.17 6.05
CA ILE A 132 6.02 -15.43 6.86
C ILE A 132 6.22 -14.22 7.74
N ASN A 133 6.17 -14.45 9.05
CA ASN A 133 6.30 -13.44 10.07
C ASN A 133 7.34 -13.88 11.10
N ASN A 134 8.39 -13.08 11.27
CA ASN A 134 9.45 -13.30 12.25
C ASN A 134 10.19 -14.65 12.07
N ALA A 135 10.76 -14.84 10.88
CA ALA A 135 11.64 -15.95 10.53
C ALA A 135 13.00 -15.41 10.01
N PRO A 136 13.77 -14.69 10.85
CA PRO A 136 14.93 -13.93 10.40
C PRO A 136 16.08 -14.80 9.85
N ALA A 137 16.15 -16.08 10.23
CA ALA A 137 17.16 -17.00 9.71
C ALA A 137 16.81 -17.63 8.36
N LEU A 138 15.60 -17.37 7.82
CA LEU A 138 15.10 -18.00 6.60
C LEU A 138 15.93 -17.53 5.42
N LYS A 139 16.56 -18.45 4.68
CA LYS A 139 17.45 -18.14 3.54
C LYS A 139 16.86 -18.57 2.21
N THR A 140 16.08 -19.65 2.21
CA THR A 140 15.52 -20.24 0.99
C THR A 140 14.09 -20.69 1.20
N ILE A 141 13.26 -20.42 0.19
CA ILE A 141 11.92 -21.01 0.03
C ILE A 141 11.85 -21.52 -1.40
N ASP A 142 11.81 -22.83 -1.55
CA ASP A 142 11.72 -23.44 -2.86
C ASP A 142 10.25 -23.70 -3.20
N PHE A 143 9.71 -22.90 -4.11
CA PHE A 143 8.36 -23.08 -4.68
C PHE A 143 8.39 -23.63 -6.11
N ASP A 144 9.58 -23.89 -6.67
CA ASP A 144 9.94 -24.21 -8.05
C ASP A 144 8.98 -23.77 -9.18
N PHE A 145 7.76 -24.30 -9.24
CA PHE A 145 6.76 -24.03 -10.28
C PHE A 145 5.78 -22.88 -10.00
N LEU A 146 5.72 -22.30 -8.79
CA LEU A 146 4.81 -21.18 -8.51
C LEU A 146 5.37 -19.84 -8.99
N SER A 147 4.51 -19.10 -9.69
CA SER A 147 4.79 -17.72 -10.11
C SER A 147 3.72 -16.73 -9.66
N GLY A 148 2.52 -17.20 -9.34
CA GLY A 148 1.41 -16.36 -8.85
C GLY A 148 1.01 -16.69 -7.42
N PHE A 149 0.61 -15.68 -6.65
CA PHE A 149 0.12 -15.82 -5.26
C PHE A 149 -1.22 -15.10 -5.09
N PHE A 150 -2.03 -15.57 -4.14
CA PHE A 150 -3.16 -14.77 -3.68
C PHE A 150 -2.65 -13.73 -2.67
N THR A 151 -1.86 -14.18 -1.70
CA THR A 151 -1.22 -13.32 -0.71
C THR A 151 0.22 -13.76 -0.57
N LEU A 152 1.14 -12.81 -0.56
CA LEU A 152 2.55 -13.01 -0.27
C LEU A 152 2.98 -11.93 0.71
N GLU A 153 3.13 -12.32 1.96
CA GLU A 153 3.57 -11.47 3.06
C GLU A 153 4.89 -12.02 3.61
N LEU A 154 5.97 -11.28 3.45
CA LEU A 154 7.30 -11.62 3.94
C LEU A 154 7.76 -10.53 4.90
N VAL A 155 7.50 -10.74 6.19
CA VAL A 155 7.77 -9.80 7.29
C VAL A 155 8.74 -10.44 8.29
N GLY A 156 9.84 -9.76 8.61
CA GLY A 156 10.87 -10.30 9.49
C GLY A 156 11.58 -11.55 8.92
N ALA A 157 11.68 -11.65 7.59
CA ALA A 157 12.37 -12.72 6.88
C ALA A 157 13.78 -12.29 6.43
N ASP A 158 14.54 -11.73 7.36
CA ASP A 158 15.78 -10.97 7.12
C ASP A 158 16.87 -11.74 6.36
N GLY A 159 16.93 -13.05 6.52
CA GLY A 159 17.88 -13.92 5.82
C GLY A 159 17.54 -14.13 4.34
N LEU A 160 16.32 -13.80 3.92
CA LEU A 160 15.88 -13.88 2.53
C LEU A 160 16.41 -12.66 1.79
N THR A 161 17.68 -12.69 1.45
CA THR A 161 18.31 -11.65 0.64
C THR A 161 18.57 -12.19 -0.76
N ASP A 162 17.93 -11.59 -1.78
CA ASP A 162 18.20 -11.93 -3.19
C ASP A 162 19.55 -11.37 -3.67
N PHE A 163 20.13 -10.46 -2.90
CA PHE A 163 21.43 -9.85 -3.16
C PHE A 163 22.55 -10.66 -2.50
N GLY A 164 22.86 -11.84 -3.05
CA GLY A 164 24.08 -12.56 -2.72
C GLY A 164 25.34 -11.68 -2.97
N PRO A 165 26.49 -12.00 -2.33
CA PRO A 165 27.73 -11.23 -2.46
C PRO A 165 28.28 -11.15 -3.89
N THR A 166 27.79 -12.00 -4.80
CA THR A 166 28.16 -12.03 -6.22
C THR A 166 27.17 -11.33 -7.16
N GLY A 167 26.06 -10.80 -6.62
CA GLY A 167 25.03 -10.09 -7.39
C GLY A 167 24.08 -11.03 -8.13
N TYR A 168 22.78 -10.84 -7.91
CA TYR A 168 21.66 -11.46 -8.63
C TYR A 168 21.61 -12.99 -8.63
N ASP A 169 21.80 -13.64 -7.47
CA ASP A 169 21.50 -15.06 -7.36
C ASP A 169 19.98 -15.33 -7.50
N GLU A 170 19.62 -16.59 -7.72
CA GLU A 170 18.26 -17.09 -7.99
C GLU A 170 17.31 -16.96 -6.79
N GLY A 171 17.08 -15.72 -6.37
CA GLY A 171 16.14 -15.34 -5.34
C GLY A 171 14.73 -15.87 -5.59
N ILE A 172 14.03 -16.20 -4.50
CA ILE A 172 12.67 -16.77 -4.48
C ILE A 172 11.71 -15.90 -5.29
N LEU A 173 11.89 -14.58 -5.20
CA LEU A 173 11.01 -13.60 -5.83
C LEU A 173 11.24 -13.45 -7.32
N ARG A 174 12.34 -13.99 -7.86
CA ARG A 174 12.63 -13.93 -9.30
C ARG A 174 11.58 -14.69 -10.11
N ARG A 175 10.90 -15.69 -9.55
CA ARG A 175 9.83 -16.41 -10.29
C ARG A 175 8.46 -15.78 -10.11
N ILE A 176 8.32 -14.83 -9.18
CA ILE A 176 7.03 -14.24 -8.84
C ILE A 176 6.66 -13.20 -9.88
N ASN A 177 5.63 -13.51 -10.66
CA ASN A 177 5.07 -12.63 -11.67
C ASN A 177 3.81 -11.93 -11.19
N SER A 178 3.09 -12.51 -10.23
CA SER A 178 1.80 -12.00 -9.80
C SER A 178 1.50 -12.25 -8.32
N SER A 179 0.86 -11.28 -7.69
CA SER A 179 0.19 -11.46 -6.39
C SER A 179 -1.11 -10.67 -6.36
N ASP A 180 -2.11 -11.02 -5.54
CA ASP A 180 -3.17 -10.04 -5.22
C ASP A 180 -2.66 -9.08 -4.14
N THR A 181 -2.12 -9.62 -3.05
CA THR A 181 -1.50 -8.85 -1.96
C THR A 181 -0.01 -9.18 -1.85
N LEU A 182 0.85 -8.18 -2.02
CA LEU A 182 2.30 -8.28 -1.85
C LEU A 182 2.72 -7.35 -0.70
N SER A 183 3.17 -7.92 0.41
CA SER A 183 3.70 -7.18 1.54
C SER A 183 5.11 -7.66 1.86
N VAL A 184 6.09 -6.76 1.85
CA VAL A 184 7.48 -7.12 2.11
C VAL A 184 8.15 -6.11 3.03
N ASP A 185 9.03 -6.58 3.91
CA ASP A 185 9.83 -5.71 4.78
C ASP A 185 11.35 -5.92 4.67
N GLY A 186 11.84 -6.71 3.71
CA GLY A 186 13.25 -7.06 3.51
C GLY A 186 13.82 -6.55 2.18
N CYS A 187 15.08 -6.88 1.86
CA CYS A 187 15.71 -6.50 0.59
C CYS A 187 15.43 -7.54 -0.50
N PHE A 188 14.42 -7.25 -1.32
CA PHE A 188 13.79 -8.20 -2.22
C PHE A 188 13.85 -7.75 -3.68
N ASN A 189 14.21 -8.65 -4.59
CA ASN A 189 14.22 -8.34 -6.02
C ASN A 189 12.84 -8.60 -6.63
N LEU A 190 12.08 -7.53 -6.83
CA LEU A 190 10.72 -7.56 -7.37
C LEU A 190 10.67 -7.39 -8.90
N ALA A 191 11.80 -7.58 -9.60
CA ALA A 191 11.92 -7.16 -11.01
C ALA A 191 10.96 -7.88 -11.94
N ASN A 192 10.58 -9.11 -11.58
CA ASN A 192 9.68 -9.95 -12.37
C ASN A 192 8.22 -9.83 -11.99
N VAL A 193 7.89 -9.11 -10.91
CA VAL A 193 6.51 -8.83 -10.52
C VAL A 193 5.88 -7.95 -11.61
N GLN A 194 4.93 -8.52 -12.33
CA GLN A 194 4.17 -7.84 -13.38
C GLN A 194 2.83 -7.32 -12.85
N PHE A 195 2.25 -8.05 -11.89
CA PHE A 195 0.95 -7.73 -11.34
C PHE A 195 0.94 -7.88 -9.81
N ALA A 196 0.51 -6.83 -9.12
CA ALA A 196 0.16 -6.86 -7.71
C ALA A 196 -0.96 -5.85 -7.50
N ARG A 197 -2.02 -6.22 -6.78
CA ARG A 197 -3.15 -5.31 -6.58
C ARG A 197 -2.90 -4.41 -5.38
N PHE A 198 -2.56 -5.00 -4.25
CA PHE A 198 -2.23 -4.31 -3.01
C PHE A 198 -0.75 -4.54 -2.73
N VAL A 199 0.04 -3.47 -2.78
CA VAL A 199 1.48 -3.51 -2.54
C VAL A 199 1.79 -2.72 -1.28
N GLN A 200 2.50 -3.37 -0.36
CA GLN A 200 3.10 -2.73 0.80
C GLN A 200 4.60 -3.04 0.83
N ILE A 201 5.42 -2.01 0.81
CA ILE A 201 6.87 -2.12 0.95
C ILE A 201 7.27 -1.37 2.20
N THR A 202 7.85 -2.09 3.16
CA THR A 202 8.52 -1.50 4.32
C THR A 202 10.01 -1.48 4.04
N GLY A 203 10.58 -0.28 3.95
CA GLY A 203 11.98 -0.11 3.61
C GLY A 203 12.91 -0.60 4.70
N ARG A 204 14.11 -0.98 4.28
CA ARG A 204 15.28 -1.10 5.15
C ARG A 204 16.46 -0.37 4.53
N THR A 205 17.42 -0.04 5.38
CA THR A 205 18.64 0.64 4.97
C THR A 205 19.38 -0.16 3.89
N ASP A 206 19.74 0.55 2.82
CA ASP A 206 20.53 0.02 1.70
C ASP A 206 19.86 -1.12 0.90
N CYS A 207 18.53 -1.25 0.99
CA CYS A 207 17.79 -2.13 0.08
C CYS A 207 17.56 -1.46 -1.28
N GLU A 208 17.62 -2.26 -2.33
CA GLU A 208 17.20 -1.89 -3.69
C GLU A 208 15.99 -2.75 -4.09
N TYR A 209 14.86 -2.10 -4.34
CA TYR A 209 13.63 -2.71 -4.83
C TYR A 209 13.53 -2.46 -6.33
N LEU A 210 13.95 -3.45 -7.12
CA LEU A 210 13.82 -3.40 -8.58
C LEU A 210 12.39 -3.78 -8.95
N MET A 211 11.61 -2.88 -9.56
CA MET A 211 10.23 -3.15 -10.00
C MET A 211 10.10 -2.93 -11.51
N LEU A 212 10.98 -3.56 -12.28
CA LEU A 212 11.22 -3.25 -13.69
C LEU A 212 10.03 -3.53 -14.61
N ASN A 213 9.27 -4.60 -14.34
CA ASN A 213 8.11 -5.01 -15.13
C ASN A 213 6.77 -4.59 -14.50
N TYR A 214 6.82 -3.83 -13.41
CA TYR A 214 5.64 -3.48 -12.65
C TYR A 214 5.14 -2.08 -13.04
N HIS A 215 3.96 -2.01 -13.66
CA HIS A 215 3.47 -0.76 -14.27
C HIS A 215 2.33 -0.10 -13.48
N SER A 216 1.62 -0.85 -12.64
CA SER A 216 0.53 -0.29 -11.85
C SER A 216 0.18 -1.13 -10.62
N ALA A 217 -0.23 -0.45 -9.56
CA ALA A 217 -0.91 -1.03 -8.40
C ALA A 217 -2.35 -0.54 -8.32
N TYR A 218 -3.23 -1.26 -7.61
CA TYR A 218 -4.45 -0.63 -7.11
C TYR A 218 -4.09 0.24 -5.91
N ASN A 219 -3.63 -0.35 -4.80
CA ASN A 219 -3.10 0.43 -3.68
C ASN A 219 -1.60 0.21 -3.53
N LEU A 220 -0.88 1.29 -3.28
CA LEU A 220 0.55 1.28 -2.99
C LEU A 220 0.79 1.92 -1.62
N THR A 221 1.41 1.18 -0.71
CA THR A 221 1.83 1.63 0.61
C THR A 221 3.34 1.52 0.73
N LEU A 222 4.01 2.64 1.01
CA LEU A 222 5.44 2.74 1.23
C LEU A 222 5.66 3.18 2.68
N ILE A 223 6.37 2.37 3.46
CA ILE A 223 6.66 2.65 4.88
C ILE A 223 8.16 2.68 5.06
N ASP A 224 8.72 3.78 5.58
CA ASP A 224 10.16 3.91 5.86
C ASP A 224 11.09 3.53 4.68
N THR A 225 10.64 3.78 3.44
CA THR A 225 11.39 3.47 2.22
C THR A 225 12.40 4.53 1.83
N ALA A 226 12.59 5.57 2.65
CA ALA A 226 13.45 6.69 2.33
C ALA A 226 14.94 6.30 2.26
N HIS A 227 15.34 5.27 3.00
CA HIS A 227 16.68 4.67 2.96
C HIS A 227 16.84 3.55 1.92
N SER A 228 15.82 3.31 1.10
CA SER A 228 15.80 2.28 0.08
C SER A 228 15.71 2.92 -1.31
N ARG A 229 16.28 2.25 -2.31
CA ARG A 229 16.17 2.64 -3.71
C ARG A 229 15.01 1.88 -4.33
N LEU A 230 14.04 2.59 -4.91
CA LEU A 230 12.93 1.98 -5.66
C LEU A 230 13.14 2.27 -7.14
N ASP A 231 13.58 1.27 -7.90
CA ASP A 231 13.85 1.41 -9.32
C ASP A 231 12.67 0.96 -10.16
N ILE A 232 11.96 1.93 -10.73
CA ILE A 232 10.85 1.72 -11.66
C ILE A 232 11.26 2.29 -13.03
N LEU A 233 11.24 1.47 -14.08
CA LEU A 233 11.70 1.88 -15.42
C LEU A 233 10.68 2.69 -16.23
N ALA A 234 9.42 2.67 -15.82
CA ALA A 234 8.31 3.27 -16.55
C ALA A 234 7.45 4.13 -15.61
N PRO A 235 6.68 5.09 -16.16
CA PRO A 235 5.64 5.77 -15.39
C PRO A 235 4.75 4.75 -14.68
N PHE A 236 4.54 4.95 -13.39
CA PHE A 236 3.81 4.05 -12.52
C PHE A 236 2.43 4.62 -12.17
N ALA A 237 1.38 3.83 -12.35
CA ALA A 237 0.01 4.25 -12.03
C ALA A 237 -0.47 3.61 -10.71
N VAL A 238 -1.03 4.42 -9.81
CA VAL A 238 -1.74 3.94 -8.62
C VAL A 238 -3.24 4.11 -8.88
N ASN A 239 -3.96 3.04 -9.18
CA ASN A 239 -5.37 3.14 -9.58
C ASN A 239 -6.33 3.43 -8.41
N GLY A 240 -5.91 3.13 -7.19
CA GLY A 240 -6.59 3.39 -5.93
C GLY A 240 -5.81 4.40 -5.10
N THR A 241 -5.44 4.00 -3.89
CA THR A 241 -4.83 4.89 -2.89
C THR A 241 -3.31 4.73 -2.81
N LEU A 242 -2.59 5.85 -2.78
CA LEU A 242 -1.17 5.93 -2.43
C LEU A 242 -1.03 6.30 -0.95
N VAL A 243 -0.24 5.54 -0.21
CA VAL A 243 0.20 5.87 1.15
C VAL A 243 1.72 5.86 1.19
N ALA A 244 2.32 6.98 1.57
CA ALA A 244 3.74 7.09 1.89
C ALA A 244 3.83 7.54 3.35
N ASP A 245 4.23 6.65 4.24
CA ASP A 245 4.26 6.88 5.68
C ASP A 245 5.66 6.70 6.24
N SER A 246 6.00 7.53 7.22
CA SER A 246 7.20 7.39 8.04
C SER A 246 8.49 7.35 7.21
N LEU A 247 8.52 8.07 6.08
CA LEU A 247 9.71 8.20 5.23
C LEU A 247 10.75 9.07 5.92
N GLN A 248 11.82 8.48 6.48
CA GLN A 248 12.82 9.22 7.25
C GLN A 248 14.21 9.11 6.64
N LEU A 249 14.85 10.25 6.41
CA LEU A 249 16.29 10.31 6.11
C LEU A 249 17.06 10.88 7.30
N SER A 250 18.20 10.28 7.61
CA SER A 250 19.18 10.87 8.53
C SER A 250 19.77 12.15 7.91
N PRO A 251 19.75 13.31 8.62
CA PRO A 251 20.30 14.57 8.12
C PRO A 251 21.77 14.49 7.70
N GLU A 252 22.54 13.58 8.30
CA GLU A 252 23.98 13.44 8.06
C GLU A 252 24.30 12.79 6.70
N ASN A 253 23.31 12.15 6.07
CA ASN A 253 23.52 11.31 4.88
C ASN A 253 22.91 11.90 3.58
N SER A 254 22.51 13.17 3.57
CA SER A 254 21.68 13.75 2.49
C SER A 254 22.39 13.94 1.14
N SER A 255 23.72 13.80 1.04
CA SER A 255 24.48 14.25 -0.15
C SER A 255 24.64 13.22 -1.27
N SER A 256 24.11 11.99 -1.12
CA SER A 256 24.41 10.88 -2.04
C SER A 256 23.19 10.01 -2.44
N TYR A 257 22.01 10.25 -1.88
CA TYR A 257 20.88 9.36 -2.15
C TYR A 257 20.12 9.80 -3.42
N ASP A 258 19.80 8.78 -4.22
CA ASP A 258 19.07 8.82 -5.50
C ASP A 258 17.65 9.42 -5.32
N PRO A 259 16.94 9.78 -6.41
CA PRO A 259 15.63 10.40 -6.30
C PRO A 259 14.66 9.49 -5.54
N GLN A 260 13.80 10.13 -4.74
CA GLN A 260 12.85 9.48 -3.85
C GLN A 260 11.85 8.61 -4.63
N PRO A 261 11.31 7.53 -4.01
CA PRO A 261 10.47 6.52 -4.68
C PRO A 261 9.20 7.06 -5.35
N LEU A 262 8.78 8.28 -5.02
CA LEU A 262 7.53 8.89 -5.48
C LEU A 262 7.63 9.52 -6.88
N TYR A 263 8.83 9.81 -7.38
CA TYR A 263 9.03 10.55 -8.63
C TYR A 263 8.44 9.84 -9.87
N PHE A 264 8.34 8.51 -9.83
CA PHE A 264 7.86 7.71 -10.97
C PHE A 264 6.34 7.63 -11.05
N ILE A 265 5.62 8.10 -10.03
CA ILE A 265 4.17 8.01 -9.97
C ILE A 265 3.55 9.04 -10.92
N SER A 266 2.88 8.57 -11.96
CA SER A 266 2.28 9.42 -13.00
C SER A 266 0.78 9.68 -12.81
N SER A 267 0.09 8.85 -12.02
CA SER A 267 -1.34 9.02 -11.77
C SER A 267 -1.77 8.34 -10.47
N ILE A 268 -2.78 8.93 -9.82
CA ILE A 268 -3.39 8.40 -8.60
C ILE A 268 -4.91 8.49 -8.73
N GLY A 269 -5.58 7.34 -8.65
CA GLY A 269 -7.02 7.22 -8.94
C GLY A 269 -7.94 7.59 -7.78
N GLU A 270 -7.51 7.38 -6.53
CA GLU A 270 -8.24 7.76 -5.31
C GLU A 270 -7.40 8.75 -4.49
N ASP A 271 -7.07 8.44 -3.24
CA ASP A 271 -6.40 9.35 -2.32
C ASP A 271 -4.87 9.21 -2.36
N ALA A 272 -4.17 10.28 -1.99
CA ALA A 272 -2.73 10.31 -1.76
C ALA A 272 -2.45 10.79 -0.33
N HIS A 273 -1.83 9.93 0.48
CA HIS A 273 -1.48 10.21 1.87
C HIS A 273 0.04 10.25 2.04
N LEU A 274 0.58 11.41 2.41
CA LEU A 274 2.00 11.66 2.68
C LEU A 274 2.16 11.97 4.17
N LEU A 275 2.52 10.96 4.96
CA LEU A 275 2.39 10.98 6.43
C LEU A 275 3.75 10.82 7.12
N SER A 276 3.94 11.57 8.19
CA SER A 276 5.02 11.33 9.17
C SER A 276 6.45 11.28 8.59
N GLY A 277 6.69 11.90 7.44
CA GLY A 277 8.02 11.95 6.82
C GLY A 277 8.98 12.89 7.55
N ALA A 278 10.29 12.65 7.45
CA ALA A 278 11.31 13.53 8.02
C ALA A 278 12.55 13.66 7.12
N ASN A 279 12.95 14.90 6.82
CA ASN A 279 14.12 15.21 5.99
C ASN A 279 14.09 14.59 4.58
N VAL A 280 12.89 14.41 4.02
CA VAL A 280 12.66 13.76 2.72
C VAL A 280 12.03 14.72 1.72
N ASP A 281 12.25 14.44 0.44
CA ASP A 281 11.53 15.11 -0.65
C ASP A 281 10.28 14.31 -1.03
N LEU A 282 9.12 14.89 -0.79
CA LEU A 282 7.81 14.28 -1.01
C LEU A 282 7.18 14.87 -2.29
N SER A 283 7.78 14.49 -3.42
CA SER A 283 7.44 15.03 -4.74
C SER A 283 6.59 14.06 -5.57
N LEU A 284 5.47 14.55 -6.11
CA LEU A 284 4.59 13.86 -7.05
C LEU A 284 4.48 14.69 -8.36
N ASP A 285 5.62 15.13 -8.88
CA ASP A 285 5.71 16.08 -10.01
C ASP A 285 5.16 15.55 -11.33
N GLU A 286 5.11 14.23 -11.50
CA GLU A 286 4.58 13.58 -12.69
C GLU A 286 3.05 13.34 -12.60
N VAL A 287 2.43 13.56 -11.45
CA VAL A 287 0.98 13.37 -11.27
C VAL A 287 0.21 14.57 -11.80
N GLU A 288 -0.50 14.40 -12.92
CA GLU A 288 -1.34 15.46 -13.52
C GLU A 288 -2.73 15.57 -12.87
N THR A 289 -3.30 14.44 -12.45
CA THR A 289 -4.65 14.36 -11.87
C THR A 289 -4.69 13.40 -10.69
N LEU A 290 -5.41 13.80 -9.64
CA LEU A 290 -5.69 13.01 -8.44
C LEU A 290 -7.20 12.81 -8.31
N GLY A 291 -7.66 11.57 -8.35
CA GLY A 291 -9.10 11.27 -8.36
C GLY A 291 -9.81 11.40 -7.01
N GLY A 292 -9.06 11.48 -5.90
CA GLY A 292 -9.53 11.72 -4.54
C GLY A 292 -8.84 12.93 -3.91
N SER A 293 -8.38 12.79 -2.67
CA SER A 293 -7.79 13.85 -1.85
C SER A 293 -6.28 13.71 -1.70
N LEU A 294 -5.58 14.83 -1.66
CA LEU A 294 -4.18 14.92 -1.26
C LEU A 294 -4.11 15.30 0.21
N VAL A 295 -3.54 14.43 1.04
CA VAL A 295 -3.32 14.64 2.46
C VAL A 295 -1.83 14.57 2.76
N ALA A 296 -1.26 15.66 3.27
CA ALA A 296 0.11 15.68 3.77
C ALA A 296 0.14 16.17 5.22
N SER A 297 0.48 15.30 6.16
CA SER A 297 0.46 15.65 7.59
C SER A 297 1.60 15.07 8.40
N ASN A 298 1.98 15.80 9.45
CA ASN A 298 3.06 15.44 10.38
C ASN A 298 4.44 15.26 9.72
N ASN A 299 4.70 15.92 8.58
CA ASN A 299 5.99 15.83 7.90
C ASN A 299 6.96 16.94 8.38
N LYS A 300 8.16 16.57 8.79
CA LYS A 300 9.15 17.47 9.40
C LYS A 300 10.35 17.72 8.50
N ASN A 301 10.69 18.99 8.26
CA ASN A 301 11.84 19.39 7.44
C ASN A 301 11.82 18.69 6.05
N CYS A 302 10.64 18.56 5.48
CA CYS A 302 10.43 17.96 4.16
C CYS A 302 10.27 19.06 3.10
N THR A 303 10.57 18.69 1.86
CA THR A 303 10.14 19.43 0.68
C THR A 303 8.96 18.73 0.03
N PHE A 304 8.12 19.50 -0.65
CA PHE A 304 6.99 19.00 -1.40
C PHE A 304 7.03 19.60 -2.80
N SER A 305 6.65 18.82 -3.80
CA SER A 305 6.53 19.29 -5.18
C SER A 305 5.38 18.59 -5.90
N PHE A 306 4.58 19.39 -6.61
CA PHE A 306 3.35 18.96 -7.30
C PHE A 306 3.19 19.72 -8.63
N ASP A 307 4.30 19.89 -9.37
CA ASP A 307 4.38 20.88 -10.44
C ASP A 307 3.35 20.69 -11.57
N LYS A 308 3.02 19.44 -11.92
CA LYS A 308 2.04 19.14 -12.97
C LYS A 308 0.62 18.90 -12.45
N LEU A 309 0.40 18.93 -11.13
CA LEU A 309 -0.88 18.60 -10.53
C LEU A 309 -1.93 19.65 -10.90
N SER A 310 -2.80 19.29 -11.84
CA SER A 310 -3.76 20.21 -12.46
C SER A 310 -5.18 20.09 -11.91
N GLU A 311 -5.54 18.91 -11.39
CA GLU A 311 -6.86 18.64 -10.82
C GLU A 311 -6.78 17.67 -9.63
N VAL A 312 -7.42 18.07 -8.54
CA VAL A 312 -7.71 17.20 -7.38
C VAL A 312 -9.22 17.14 -7.23
N LYS A 313 -9.85 15.98 -7.44
CA LYS A 313 -11.31 15.88 -7.36
C LYS A 313 -11.85 16.02 -5.94
N GLY A 314 -11.05 15.61 -4.96
CA GLY A 314 -11.31 15.74 -3.54
C GLY A 314 -10.66 16.98 -2.92
N ASN A 315 -10.14 16.82 -1.71
CA ASN A 315 -9.57 17.91 -0.93
C ASN A 315 -8.05 17.94 -1.04
N ILE A 316 -7.45 19.12 -0.93
CA ILE A 316 -6.03 19.27 -0.61
C ILE A 316 -5.96 19.66 0.87
N SER A 317 -5.33 18.85 1.71
CA SER A 317 -5.09 19.17 3.13
C SER A 317 -3.62 18.94 3.45
N MET A 318 -2.90 20.03 3.71
CA MET A 318 -1.49 19.99 4.13
C MET A 318 -1.37 20.69 5.48
N THR A 319 -1.34 19.91 6.56
CA THR A 319 -1.44 20.39 7.93
C THR A 319 -0.34 19.82 8.83
N ASP A 320 0.08 20.58 9.84
CA ASP A 320 1.04 20.12 10.84
C ASP A 320 2.37 19.60 10.24
N ASN A 321 2.92 20.33 9.26
CA ASN A 321 4.20 20.00 8.63
C ASN A 321 5.32 20.95 9.14
N PRO A 322 5.86 20.77 10.37
CA PRO A 322 6.84 21.66 10.98
C PRO A 322 8.14 21.74 10.19
N ASP A 323 8.73 22.93 10.13
CA ASP A 323 10.01 23.19 9.44
C ASP A 323 10.00 22.82 7.94
N SER A 324 8.83 22.52 7.37
CA SER A 324 8.64 22.17 5.96
C SER A 324 8.04 23.36 5.21
N ALA A 325 8.51 23.61 3.98
CA ALA A 325 7.92 24.61 3.11
C ALA A 325 6.76 23.98 2.32
N LEU A 326 5.54 24.47 2.51
CA LEU A 326 4.38 24.06 1.73
C LEU A 326 4.53 24.55 0.28
N PRO A 327 4.14 23.72 -0.71
CA PRO A 327 4.48 23.93 -2.09
C PRO A 327 3.64 25.02 -2.76
N TRP A 328 4.17 25.49 -3.87
CA TRP A 328 3.41 26.23 -4.87
C TRP A 328 2.71 25.24 -5.80
N PHE A 329 1.47 25.53 -6.21
CA PHE A 329 0.73 24.71 -7.17
C PHE A 329 0.55 25.49 -8.49
N PRO A 330 1.55 25.47 -9.39
CA PRO A 330 1.52 26.30 -10.59
C PRO A 330 0.39 25.92 -11.55
N ASP A 331 0.11 24.63 -11.72
CA ASP A 331 -0.85 24.13 -12.71
C ASP A 331 -2.22 23.76 -12.14
N LEU A 332 -2.43 23.86 -10.81
CA LEU A 332 -3.69 23.49 -10.17
C LEU A 332 -4.84 24.39 -10.63
N ARG A 333 -5.77 23.81 -11.38
CA ARG A 333 -6.96 24.48 -11.91
C ARG A 333 -8.19 24.26 -11.05
N ARG A 334 -8.29 23.10 -10.37
CA ARG A 334 -9.49 22.65 -9.65
C ARG A 334 -9.13 21.82 -8.42
N ALA A 335 -9.82 22.11 -7.32
CA ALA A 335 -9.86 21.32 -6.09
C ALA A 335 -11.23 21.47 -5.44
N ALA A 336 -11.73 20.50 -4.67
CA ALA A 336 -13.01 20.66 -3.97
C ALA A 336 -12.88 21.62 -2.77
N ASN A 337 -11.89 21.37 -1.92
CA ASN A 337 -11.47 22.24 -0.81
C ASN A 337 -9.95 22.29 -0.75
N ILE A 338 -9.40 23.37 -0.19
CA ILE A 338 -7.96 23.53 0.02
C ILE A 338 -7.74 23.97 1.45
N GLU A 339 -6.90 23.27 2.19
CA GLU A 339 -6.47 23.62 3.55
C GLU A 339 -4.94 23.53 3.61
N LEU A 340 -4.27 24.67 3.77
CA LEU A 340 -2.83 24.74 3.95
C LEU A 340 -2.51 25.42 5.28
N ARG A 341 -1.80 24.72 6.16
CA ARG A 341 -1.34 25.24 7.46
C ARG A 341 0.14 24.93 7.64
N GLY A 342 0.98 25.96 7.48
CA GLY A 342 2.43 25.78 7.44
C GLY A 342 3.20 26.99 6.93
N ASN A 343 4.51 26.81 6.72
CA ASN A 343 5.37 27.82 6.09
C ASN A 343 5.14 27.81 4.58
N ILE A 344 4.53 28.84 4.01
CA ILE A 344 4.17 28.89 2.59
C ILE A 344 5.36 29.33 1.75
N ASN A 345 5.73 28.55 0.73
CA ASN A 345 6.80 28.91 -0.18
C ASN A 345 6.40 30.10 -1.10
N THR A 346 7.02 31.26 -0.87
CA THR A 346 6.79 32.52 -1.61
C THR A 346 7.86 32.80 -2.67
N SER A 347 8.82 31.89 -2.88
CA SER A 347 9.96 32.12 -3.78
C SER A 347 9.55 32.41 -5.22
N HIS A 348 8.38 31.90 -5.63
CA HIS A 348 7.80 32.08 -6.97
C HIS A 348 6.77 33.22 -7.06
N GLY A 349 6.60 33.96 -5.95
CA GLY A 349 5.71 35.11 -5.86
C GLY A 349 4.52 34.90 -4.91
N PRO A 350 3.64 35.92 -4.80
CA PRO A 350 2.58 35.94 -3.79
C PRO A 350 1.35 35.09 -4.16
N ASN A 351 1.27 34.55 -5.39
CA ASN A 351 0.13 33.75 -5.83
C ASN A 351 0.50 32.27 -5.86
N ILE A 352 0.08 31.53 -4.84
CA ILE A 352 0.33 30.09 -4.70
C ILE A 352 -0.59 29.20 -5.57
N PHE A 353 -1.59 29.78 -6.24
CA PHE A 353 -2.48 29.06 -7.18
C PHE A 353 -2.72 29.86 -8.47
N PRO A 354 -1.70 30.11 -9.31
CA PRO A 354 -1.84 30.98 -10.47
C PRO A 354 -2.77 30.45 -11.56
N ALA A 355 -2.89 29.13 -11.71
CA ALA A 355 -3.79 28.51 -12.70
C ALA A 355 -5.21 28.23 -12.17
N LEU A 356 -5.54 28.59 -10.92
CA LEU A 356 -6.80 28.23 -10.30
C LEU A 356 -7.99 28.84 -11.06
N THR A 357 -8.93 27.98 -11.45
CA THR A 357 -10.14 28.37 -12.17
C THR A 357 -11.38 28.29 -11.30
N THR A 358 -11.45 27.31 -10.40
CA THR A 358 -12.57 27.16 -9.48
C THR A 358 -12.20 26.31 -8.27
N VAL A 359 -12.67 26.73 -7.09
CA VAL A 359 -12.76 25.92 -5.87
C VAL A 359 -14.17 26.09 -5.33
N PRO A 360 -15.05 25.08 -5.46
CA PRO A 360 -16.44 25.22 -5.05
C PRO A 360 -16.62 25.26 -3.54
N GLY A 361 -15.71 24.64 -2.78
CA GLY A 361 -15.74 24.61 -1.33
C GLY A 361 -15.02 25.80 -0.68
N THR A 362 -14.23 25.50 0.35
CA THR A 362 -13.49 26.49 1.13
C THR A 362 -11.99 26.39 0.86
N VAL A 363 -11.35 27.55 0.77
CA VAL A 363 -9.90 27.69 0.81
C VAL A 363 -9.52 28.26 2.18
N THR A 364 -8.81 27.45 2.98
CA THR A 364 -8.30 27.82 4.31
C THR A 364 -6.78 27.87 4.26
N ILE A 365 -6.20 29.02 4.58
CA ILE A 365 -4.75 29.22 4.64
C ILE A 365 -4.36 29.78 6.00
N GLU A 366 -3.49 29.07 6.72
CA GLU A 366 -2.86 29.52 7.95
C GLU A 366 -1.34 29.52 7.75
N ALA A 367 -0.81 30.67 7.31
CA ALA A 367 0.60 30.81 7.03
C ALA A 367 1.41 31.03 8.31
N TRP A 368 2.54 30.35 8.44
CA TRP A 368 3.47 30.49 9.57
C TRP A 368 4.63 31.47 9.30
N ASN A 369 4.75 31.95 8.06
CA ASN A 369 5.77 32.91 7.63
C ASN A 369 5.19 34.30 7.38
N SER A 370 5.94 35.34 7.75
CA SER A 370 5.50 36.73 7.73
C SER A 370 5.55 37.40 6.35
N ASP A 371 6.12 36.74 5.35
CA ASP A 371 6.22 37.23 3.97
C ASP A 371 5.07 36.77 3.09
N PHE A 372 4.22 35.84 3.56
CA PHE A 372 3.02 35.44 2.85
C PHE A 372 1.85 36.41 3.09
N ASN A 373 1.20 36.82 2.01
CA ASN A 373 0.10 37.79 2.01
C ASN A 373 -1.11 37.25 1.22
N CYS A 374 -2.30 37.31 1.84
CA CYS A 374 -3.58 36.85 1.29
C CYS A 374 -4.12 37.68 0.09
N SER A 375 -3.48 38.78 -0.30
CA SER A 375 -4.02 39.74 -1.28
C SER A 375 -4.36 39.12 -2.64
N GLN A 376 -3.61 38.11 -3.11
CA GLN A 376 -3.91 37.41 -4.37
C GLN A 376 -5.10 36.46 -4.22
N LEU A 377 -5.21 35.75 -3.10
CA LEU A 377 -6.35 34.88 -2.81
C LEU A 377 -7.65 35.70 -2.66
N VAL A 378 -7.58 36.88 -2.04
CA VAL A 378 -8.71 37.81 -1.96
C VAL A 378 -9.15 38.26 -3.35
N LYS A 379 -8.22 38.56 -4.27
CA LYS A 379 -8.55 38.89 -5.67
C LYS A 379 -9.22 37.72 -6.38
N GLN A 380 -8.74 36.49 -6.17
CA GLN A 380 -9.35 35.28 -6.74
C GLN A 380 -10.76 35.04 -6.19
N MET A 381 -10.99 35.28 -4.89
CA MET A 381 -12.32 35.24 -4.30
C MET A 381 -13.26 36.28 -4.91
N GLN A 382 -12.81 37.54 -5.04
CA GLN A 382 -13.59 38.61 -5.68
C GLN A 382 -13.89 38.33 -7.16
N ALA A 383 -13.02 37.58 -7.84
CA ALA A 383 -13.23 37.12 -9.21
C ALA A 383 -14.16 35.89 -9.32
N GLY A 384 -14.63 35.34 -8.19
CA GLY A 384 -15.50 34.16 -8.15
C GLY A 384 -14.77 32.83 -8.41
N ILE A 385 -13.44 32.83 -8.41
CA ILE A 385 -12.62 31.62 -8.54
C ILE A 385 -12.68 30.82 -7.23
N ILE A 386 -12.55 31.51 -6.09
CA ILE A 386 -12.67 30.93 -4.75
C ILE A 386 -14.03 31.34 -4.17
N GLN A 387 -14.88 30.36 -3.79
CA GLN A 387 -16.19 30.67 -3.23
C GLN A 387 -16.11 31.17 -1.78
N ASN A 388 -15.34 30.47 -0.94
CA ASN A 388 -15.16 30.81 0.47
C ASN A 388 -13.66 30.84 0.80
N LEU A 389 -13.18 31.92 1.42
CA LEU A 389 -11.79 32.10 1.79
C LEU A 389 -11.65 32.40 3.29
N VAL A 390 -10.86 31.59 3.99
CA VAL A 390 -10.36 31.86 5.34
C VAL A 390 -8.85 31.97 5.24
N CYS A 391 -8.29 33.18 5.35
CA CYS A 391 -6.85 33.37 5.17
C CYS A 391 -6.26 34.15 6.35
N ASN A 392 -5.31 33.54 7.04
CA ASN A 392 -4.52 34.12 8.12
C ASN A 392 -3.07 34.28 7.65
N GLY A 393 -2.75 35.49 7.17
CA GLY A 393 -1.41 35.93 6.76
C GLY A 393 -1.16 37.38 7.19
N THR A 394 0.03 37.91 6.90
CA THR A 394 0.56 39.16 7.49
C THR A 394 -0.27 40.42 7.20
N ASP A 395 -1.08 40.38 6.16
CA ASP A 395 -1.94 41.51 5.78
C ASP A 395 -3.26 41.57 6.56
N GLY A 396 -3.59 40.57 7.38
CA GLY A 396 -4.60 40.65 8.45
C GLY A 396 -6.02 41.11 8.04
N THR A 397 -6.28 41.35 6.77
CA THR A 397 -7.62 41.65 6.26
C THR A 397 -8.36 40.32 6.26
N GLN A 398 -8.93 39.95 7.40
CA GLN A 398 -10.05 39.02 7.47
C GLN A 398 -11.05 39.50 6.43
N GLY A 399 -11.13 38.78 5.31
CA GLY A 399 -12.14 38.98 4.29
C GLY A 399 -13.49 38.49 4.78
N ASP A 400 -13.90 38.85 6.00
CA ASP A 400 -15.26 38.65 6.47
C ASP A 400 -16.14 39.67 5.74
N THR A 401 -16.78 39.25 4.65
CA THR A 401 -17.83 40.02 3.98
C THR A 401 -19.16 40.03 4.77
N SER A 402 -19.11 39.90 6.09
CA SER A 402 -20.24 40.20 6.99
C SER A 402 -20.06 41.60 7.59
N GLY A 403 -20.74 42.59 7.01
CA GLY A 403 -20.62 43.98 7.43
C GLY A 403 -21.13 44.27 8.85
N SER A 404 -20.24 44.75 9.74
CA SER A 404 -20.55 45.72 10.80
C SER A 404 -19.29 46.29 11.48
N PRO A 405 -19.36 47.51 12.09
CA PRO A 405 -18.21 48.40 12.23
C PRO A 405 -17.34 48.21 13.50
N SER A 406 -16.02 48.23 13.27
CA SER A 406 -14.87 48.62 14.10
C SER A 406 -14.97 48.73 15.64
N SER A 407 -14.12 47.97 16.35
CA SER A 407 -13.21 48.45 17.43
C SER A 407 -12.15 47.39 17.82
N PRO A 408 -11.02 47.77 18.46
CA PRO A 408 -9.73 47.12 18.24
C PRO A 408 -9.26 46.15 19.35
N ALA A 409 -8.36 45.25 18.92
CA ALA A 409 -7.25 44.60 19.61
C ALA A 409 -7.51 43.79 20.91
N GLY A 410 -7.26 42.48 20.81
CA GLY A 410 -6.99 41.60 21.95
C GLY A 410 -7.39 40.15 21.66
N GLY A 411 -6.40 39.31 21.36
CA GLY A 411 -6.60 37.92 20.95
C GLY A 411 -7.43 37.10 21.93
N ALA A 412 -8.53 36.55 21.43
CA ALA A 412 -9.28 35.44 21.99
C ALA A 412 -10.00 34.75 20.83
N TRP A 413 -9.78 33.45 20.66
CA TRP A 413 -10.46 32.65 19.65
C TRP A 413 -11.95 32.55 20.00
N THR A 414 -12.83 33.01 19.10
CA THR A 414 -14.28 32.76 19.18
C THR A 414 -14.70 31.97 17.95
N VAL A 415 -15.06 30.70 18.17
CA VAL A 415 -15.79 29.89 17.19
C VAL A 415 -17.25 30.34 17.22
N LEU A 416 -17.73 30.94 16.12
CA LEU A 416 -19.14 31.26 15.94
C LEU A 416 -19.76 30.24 14.97
N GLY A 417 -20.54 29.31 15.52
CA GLY A 417 -21.40 28.42 14.74
C GLY A 417 -22.63 29.18 14.25
N ILE A 418 -22.82 29.23 12.93
CA ILE A 418 -24.04 29.75 12.32
C ILE A 418 -25.02 28.58 12.15
N ALA A 419 -26.08 28.58 12.97
CA ALA A 419 -27.26 27.77 12.74
C ALA A 419 -28.04 28.32 11.53
N ALA A 420 -27.93 27.65 10.38
CA ALA A 420 -28.82 27.90 9.25
C ALA A 420 -30.14 27.15 9.47
N GLY A 421 -31.25 27.91 9.46
CA GLY A 421 -32.60 27.40 9.65
C GLY A 421 -33.03 26.45 8.54
N ILE A 422 -33.61 25.32 8.94
CA ILE A 422 -34.32 24.39 8.06
C ILE A 422 -35.62 25.05 7.60
N MET A 423 -35.72 25.32 6.30
CA MET A 423 -36.95 25.71 5.65
C MET A 423 -37.79 24.45 5.38
N VAL A 424 -38.96 24.38 6.00
CA VAL A 424 -39.95 23.32 5.82
C VAL A 424 -40.61 23.48 4.44
N LEU A 425 -40.36 22.54 3.53
CA LEU A 425 -41.20 22.32 2.35
C LEU A 425 -42.09 21.10 2.61
N GLN A 426 -43.35 21.37 2.95
CA GLN A 426 -44.42 20.38 2.93
C GLN A 426 -44.66 19.95 1.48
N ASN A 427 -44.32 18.71 1.15
CA ASN A 427 -44.88 18.03 -0.02
C ASN A 427 -45.88 16.98 0.46
N THR A 428 -47.16 17.33 0.31
CA THR A 428 -48.29 16.41 0.31
C THR A 428 -48.15 15.41 -0.84
N ILE A 429 -48.07 14.12 -0.52
CA ILE A 429 -48.28 13.02 -1.47
C ILE A 429 -49.70 12.48 -1.23
N PRO A 430 -50.57 12.41 -2.24
CA PRO A 430 -51.85 11.73 -2.12
C PRO A 430 -51.64 10.21 -2.24
N VAL A 431 -52.25 9.48 -1.32
CA VAL A 431 -52.42 8.03 -1.36
C VAL A 431 -53.43 7.67 -2.44
N TRP A 432 -53.01 6.86 -3.42
CA TRP A 432 -53.83 5.85 -4.10
C TRP A 432 -52.95 4.66 -4.44
#